data_AF-A0A2N3VMU6-F1
#
_entry.id   AF-A0A2N3VMU6-F1
#
_cell.length_a   1.000
_cell.length_b   1.000
_cell.length_c   1.000
_cell.angle_alpha   90.00
_cell.angle_beta   90.00
_cell.angle_gamma   90.00
#
_symmetry.space_group_name_H-M   'P 1'
#
loop_
_entity.id
_entity.type
_entity.pdbx_description
1 polymer ?
#
loop_
_entity_poly.entity_id
_entity_poly.type
_entity_poly.pdbx_seq_one_letter_code
_entity_poly.pdbx_strand_id
1 'polypeptide(L)'
;MTVHDVARVLPDVGVLRDLCRSMAMVEAVLSPGGERQYAFTAGWSQAEEAASMRNGTGDEYDIVFAPEGAYIRGFDHESPMSPYHRDDVPEPWPGVVDCVPEELRRFVDEPAFTDEDGTPVVTVCLWRLNGSSHWQTGTIDFPQGHPDPDGSEWLFPLLVDPTPEGSWSSPSTTTRLPSIRMRCGTSMTCGRSPETSLSA
;
A
#
# COMPACT_ATOMS: atom_id res chain seq x y z
N MET A 1 -7.72 -5.46 15.58
CA MET A 1 -6.58 -6.28 15.14
C MET A 1 -5.30 -5.51 15.49
N THR A 2 -4.13 -6.15 15.52
CA THR A 2 -2.84 -5.43 15.70
C THR A 2 -1.83 -5.89 14.67
N VAL A 3 -0.68 -5.22 14.61
CA VAL A 3 0.45 -5.60 13.77
C VAL A 3 0.89 -7.05 13.97
N HIS A 4 0.72 -7.60 15.19
CA HIS A 4 1.03 -9.00 15.47
C HIS A 4 0.11 -9.97 14.72
N ASP A 5 -1.13 -9.58 14.45
CA ASP A 5 -2.06 -10.37 13.65
C ASP A 5 -1.72 -10.26 12.17
N VAL A 6 -1.45 -9.03 11.69
CA VAL A 6 -0.99 -8.77 10.32
C VAL A 6 0.26 -9.59 9.99
N ALA A 7 1.27 -9.58 10.87
CA ALA A 7 2.52 -10.31 10.67
C ALA A 7 2.33 -11.83 10.45
N ARG A 8 1.25 -12.42 10.98
CA ARG A 8 0.95 -13.86 10.83
C ARG A 8 0.33 -14.20 9.47
N VAL A 9 -0.36 -13.24 8.85
CA VAL A 9 -1.15 -13.48 7.62
C VAL A 9 -0.52 -12.82 6.39
N LEU A 10 0.39 -11.86 6.57
CA LEU A 10 1.03 -11.16 5.49
C LEU A 10 1.81 -12.14 4.58
N PRO A 11 1.67 -12.05 3.25
CA PRO A 11 2.32 -12.97 2.32
C PRO A 11 3.84 -12.82 2.34
N ASP A 12 4.57 -13.72 1.67
CA ASP A 12 6.02 -13.56 1.54
C ASP A 12 6.42 -12.29 0.77
N VAL A 13 7.68 -11.89 0.93
CA VAL A 13 8.22 -10.64 0.37
C VAL A 13 8.03 -10.56 -1.15
N GLY A 14 8.19 -11.69 -1.86
CA GLY A 14 8.03 -11.72 -3.31
C GLY A 14 6.59 -11.48 -3.73
N VAL A 15 5.66 -12.21 -3.11
CA VAL A 15 4.22 -12.07 -3.35
C VAL A 15 3.72 -10.69 -2.96
N LEU A 16 4.14 -10.15 -1.81
CA LEU A 16 3.78 -8.81 -1.36
C LEU A 16 4.26 -7.75 -2.36
N ARG A 17 5.50 -7.87 -2.85
CA ARG A 17 6.05 -6.97 -3.85
C ARG A 17 5.23 -6.97 -5.14
N ASP A 18 4.89 -8.15 -5.64
CA ASP A 18 4.12 -8.26 -6.88
C ASP A 18 2.70 -7.73 -6.70
N LEU A 19 2.08 -7.94 -5.53
CA LEU A 19 0.81 -7.32 -5.16
C LEU A 19 0.89 -5.79 -5.17
N CYS A 20 1.90 -5.19 -4.55
CA CYS A 20 2.12 -3.74 -4.56
C CYS A 20 2.29 -3.19 -5.98
N ARG A 21 3.03 -3.89 -6.84
CA ARG A 21 3.17 -3.54 -8.26
C ARG A 21 1.83 -3.58 -8.98
N SER A 22 1.02 -4.60 -8.73
CA SER A 22 -0.33 -4.72 -9.30
C SER A 22 -1.24 -3.58 -8.88
N MET A 23 -1.27 -3.23 -7.58
CA MET A 23 -2.06 -2.10 -7.07
C MET A 23 -1.64 -0.77 -7.72
N ALA A 24 -0.33 -0.48 -7.74
CA ALA A 24 0.20 0.74 -8.36
C ALA A 24 -0.09 0.81 -9.87
N MET A 25 -0.07 -0.32 -10.58
CA MET A 25 -0.43 -0.38 -12.00
C MET A 25 -1.92 -0.08 -12.22
N VAL A 26 -2.80 -0.63 -11.38
CA VAL A 26 -4.24 -0.33 -11.44
C VAL A 26 -4.50 1.17 -11.22
N GLU A 27 -3.89 1.76 -10.19
CA GLU A 27 -3.96 3.21 -9.94
C GLU A 27 -3.48 4.04 -11.14
N ALA A 28 -2.35 3.68 -11.74
CA ALA A 28 -1.82 4.39 -12.88
C ALA A 28 -2.75 4.35 -14.11
N VAL A 29 -3.52 3.28 -14.28
CA VAL A 29 -4.51 3.12 -15.36
C VAL A 29 -5.80 3.88 -15.07
N LEU A 30 -6.29 3.83 -13.82
CA LEU A 30 -7.56 4.47 -13.44
C LEU A 30 -7.43 5.99 -13.28
N SER A 31 -6.27 6.47 -12.84
CA SER A 31 -6.01 7.88 -12.52
C SER A 31 -4.81 8.43 -13.30
N PRO A 32 -4.88 8.53 -14.64
CA PRO A 32 -3.77 9.06 -15.44
C PRO A 32 -3.60 10.57 -15.20
N GLY A 33 -2.65 10.93 -14.33
CA GLY A 33 -2.29 12.32 -14.01
C GLY A 33 -2.94 12.89 -12.74
N GLY A 34 -3.66 12.07 -11.96
CA GLY A 34 -4.15 12.43 -10.63
C GLY A 34 -3.19 12.06 -9.52
N GLU A 35 -3.53 12.44 -8.29
CA GLU A 35 -2.90 11.92 -7.08
C GLU A 35 -3.19 10.43 -6.97
N ARG A 36 -2.14 9.61 -6.86
CA ARG A 36 -2.25 8.16 -6.80
C ARG A 36 -2.23 7.72 -5.35
N GLN A 37 -3.24 6.97 -4.94
CA GLN A 37 -3.28 6.43 -3.59
C GLN A 37 -2.18 5.38 -3.38
N TYR A 38 -1.93 4.52 -4.38
CA TYR A 38 -0.87 3.51 -4.35
C TYR A 38 0.20 3.80 -5.41
N ALA A 39 1.47 3.70 -5.03
CA ALA A 39 2.60 3.87 -5.94
C ALA A 39 3.66 2.77 -5.74
N PHE A 40 4.45 2.54 -6.79
CA PHE A 40 5.58 1.63 -6.78
C PHE A 40 6.76 2.25 -7.53
N THR A 41 7.90 2.34 -6.85
CA THR A 41 9.14 2.95 -7.33
C THR A 41 10.22 1.88 -7.40
N ALA A 42 10.46 1.33 -8.59
CA ALA A 42 11.47 0.30 -8.82
C ALA A 42 12.92 0.82 -8.69
N GLY A 43 13.12 2.13 -8.70
CA GLY A 43 14.42 2.78 -8.52
C GLY A 43 14.43 3.66 -7.28
N TRP A 44 13.97 3.14 -6.14
CA TRP A 44 14.03 3.85 -4.87
C TRP A 44 15.49 4.14 -4.50
N SER A 45 16.34 3.14 -4.70
CA SER A 45 17.80 3.29 -4.78
C SER A 45 18.37 2.42 -5.89
N GLN A 46 19.70 2.24 -5.91
CA GLN A 46 20.35 1.35 -6.89
C GLN A 46 19.95 -0.13 -6.70
N ALA A 47 19.61 -0.54 -5.48
CA ALA A 47 19.32 -1.93 -5.13
C ALA A 47 17.94 -2.14 -4.48
N GLU A 48 17.21 -1.06 -4.21
CA GLU A 48 15.97 -1.11 -3.45
C GLU A 48 14.79 -0.62 -4.29
N GLU A 49 13.64 -1.22 -4.01
CA GLU A 49 12.35 -0.84 -4.55
C GLU A 49 11.45 -0.39 -3.40
N ALA A 50 10.57 0.57 -3.63
CA ALA A 50 9.62 1.02 -2.63
C ALA A 50 8.19 0.97 -3.14
N ALA A 51 7.26 0.54 -2.30
CA ALA A 51 5.83 0.73 -2.50
C ALA A 51 5.30 1.69 -1.44
N SER A 52 4.32 2.50 -1.79
CA SER A 52 3.71 3.45 -0.87
C SER A 52 2.21 3.52 -1.03
N MET A 53 1.53 3.85 0.07
CA MET A 53 0.13 4.26 0.08
C MET A 53 -0.02 5.59 0.80
N ARG A 54 -0.80 6.49 0.21
CA ARG A 54 -1.20 7.78 0.80
C ARG A 54 -2.68 7.98 0.56
N ASN A 55 -3.48 8.08 1.63
CA ASN A 55 -4.94 8.24 1.47
C ASN A 55 -5.38 9.70 1.30
N GLY A 56 -4.45 10.65 1.42
CA GLY A 56 -4.71 12.09 1.29
C GLY A 56 -5.34 12.75 2.53
N THR A 57 -5.57 11.99 3.61
CA THR A 57 -6.16 12.49 4.86
C THR A 57 -5.28 12.26 6.08
N GLY A 58 -4.03 11.86 5.89
CA GLY A 58 -3.03 11.73 6.97
C GLY A 58 -2.52 10.31 7.19
N ASP A 59 -3.17 9.29 6.61
CA ASP A 59 -2.71 7.91 6.77
C ASP A 59 -1.77 7.52 5.64
N GLU A 60 -0.72 6.81 6.02
CA GLU A 60 0.31 6.39 5.10
C GLU A 60 0.97 5.08 5.47
N TYR A 61 1.46 4.37 4.46
CA TYR A 61 2.43 3.31 4.67
C TYR A 61 3.49 3.32 3.57
N ASP A 62 4.66 2.79 3.91
CA ASP A 62 5.73 2.51 2.95
C ASP A 62 6.29 1.11 3.19
N ILE A 63 6.66 0.46 2.08
CA ILE A 63 7.27 -0.86 2.06
C ILE A 63 8.55 -0.75 1.25
N VAL A 64 9.69 -1.01 1.87
CA VAL A 64 10.99 -1.06 1.20
C VAL A 64 11.40 -2.52 1.01
N PHE A 65 11.69 -2.87 -0.24
CA PHE A 65 12.23 -4.17 -0.64
C PHE A 65 13.74 -4.01 -0.88
N ALA A 66 14.55 -4.64 -0.04
CA ALA A 66 16.00 -4.49 -0.03
C ALA A 66 16.70 -5.86 -0.13
N PRO A 67 18.01 -5.90 -0.46
CA PRO A 67 18.78 -7.16 -0.46
C PRO A 67 18.78 -7.89 0.89
N GLU A 68 18.73 -7.13 1.99
CA GLU A 68 18.74 -7.64 3.36
C GLU A 68 17.38 -8.18 3.81
N GLY A 69 16.30 -7.83 3.11
CA GLY A 69 14.94 -8.20 3.49
C GLY A 69 13.88 -7.20 3.04
N ALA A 70 12.78 -7.12 3.78
CA ALA A 70 11.76 -6.10 3.59
C ALA A 70 11.47 -5.37 4.91
N TYR A 71 11.16 -4.09 4.79
CA TYR A 71 10.77 -3.21 5.88
C TYR A 71 9.42 -2.58 5.55
N ILE A 72 8.51 -2.55 6.50
CA ILE A 72 7.19 -1.94 6.39
C ILE A 72 7.03 -0.96 7.54
N ARG A 73 6.67 0.29 7.22
CA ARG A 73 6.11 1.23 8.18
C ARG A 73 4.69 1.57 7.81
N GLY A 74 3.84 1.75 8.81
CA GLY A 74 2.51 2.32 8.69
C GLY A 74 2.34 3.43 9.71
N PHE A 75 1.57 4.44 9.34
CA PHE A 75 1.18 5.55 10.20
C PHE A 75 -0.31 5.82 10.01
N ASP A 76 -1.06 5.61 11.09
CA ASP A 76 -2.45 6.01 11.22
C ASP A 76 -2.49 7.26 12.09
N HIS A 77 -2.99 8.37 11.53
CA HIS A 77 -2.99 9.64 12.23
C HIS A 77 -3.98 9.70 13.40
N GLU A 78 -5.03 8.86 13.39
CA GLU A 78 -6.02 8.76 14.47
C GLU A 78 -5.60 7.75 15.54
N SER A 79 -4.54 6.96 15.29
CA SER A 79 -4.08 5.94 16.22
C SER A 79 -3.68 6.54 17.58
N PRO A 80 -4.09 5.93 18.71
CA PRO A 80 -3.62 6.33 20.03
C PRO A 80 -2.10 6.18 20.21
N MET A 81 -1.43 5.44 19.32
CA MET A 81 0.02 5.26 19.30
C MET A 81 0.77 6.31 18.45
N SER A 82 0.05 7.26 17.84
CA SER A 82 0.64 8.37 17.09
C SER A 82 1.66 9.14 17.94
N PRO A 83 2.88 9.42 17.42
CA PRO A 83 3.88 10.25 18.09
C PRO A 83 3.36 11.64 18.47
N TYR A 84 2.34 12.12 17.76
CA TYR A 84 1.78 13.47 17.89
C TYR A 84 0.66 13.59 18.94
N HIS A 85 0.29 12.49 19.61
CA HIS A 85 -0.68 12.52 20.71
C HIS A 85 -0.08 12.86 22.07
N ARG A 86 1.25 13.05 22.16
CA ARG A 86 1.94 13.38 23.40
C ARG A 86 2.31 14.86 23.44
N ASP A 87 2.28 15.46 24.64
CA ASP A 87 2.56 16.89 24.86
C ASP A 87 4.07 17.22 24.83
N ASP A 88 4.94 16.21 24.76
CA ASP A 88 6.40 16.33 24.70
C ASP A 88 6.95 16.34 23.27
N VAL A 89 8.27 16.15 23.12
CA VAL A 89 8.89 16.01 21.80
C VAL A 89 8.30 14.76 21.13
N PRO A 90 7.78 14.86 19.89
CA PRO A 90 7.24 13.71 19.20
C PRO A 90 8.25 12.56 19.18
N GLU A 91 7.85 11.39 19.67
CA GLU A 91 8.66 10.18 19.66
C GLU A 91 7.78 8.98 19.29
N PRO A 92 8.31 8.01 18.52
CA PRO A 92 7.61 6.76 18.24
C PRO A 92 7.13 6.06 19.51
N TRP A 93 6.01 5.35 19.41
CA TRP A 93 5.54 4.55 20.53
C TRP A 93 6.59 3.49 20.92
N PRO A 94 6.94 3.35 22.22
CA PRO A 94 7.94 2.40 22.69
C PRO A 94 7.66 0.98 22.19
N GLY A 95 8.69 0.33 21.67
CA GLY A 95 8.62 -1.02 21.14
C GLY A 95 8.21 -1.11 19.68
N VAL A 96 7.73 -0.05 19.02
CA VAL A 96 7.34 -0.11 17.59
C VAL A 96 8.57 -0.32 16.70
N VAL A 97 9.60 0.50 16.88
CA VAL A 97 10.84 0.44 16.06
C VAL A 97 12.06 -0.09 16.80
N ASP A 98 11.96 -0.30 18.12
CA ASP A 98 13.11 -0.59 18.99
C ASP A 98 13.81 -1.92 18.69
N CYS A 99 13.08 -2.89 18.12
CA CYS A 99 13.62 -4.20 17.79
C CYS A 99 13.95 -4.38 16.30
N VAL A 100 13.90 -3.31 15.50
CA VAL A 100 14.28 -3.37 14.08
C VAL A 100 15.77 -3.78 13.96
N PRO A 101 16.10 -4.82 13.18
CA PRO A 101 17.47 -5.29 13.01
C PRO A 101 18.40 -4.20 12.46
N GLU A 102 19.68 -4.27 12.82
CA GLU A 102 20.70 -3.30 12.42
C GLU A 102 20.77 -3.13 10.88
N GLU A 103 20.58 -4.22 10.13
CA GLU A 103 20.58 -4.23 8.67
C GLU A 103 19.48 -3.37 8.05
N LEU A 104 18.36 -3.21 8.76
CA LEU A 104 17.19 -2.45 8.32
C LEU A 104 17.03 -1.13 9.08
N ARG A 105 17.88 -0.85 10.07
CA ARG A 105 17.77 0.33 10.95
C ARG A 105 17.82 1.63 10.16
N ARG A 106 18.55 1.65 9.03
CA ARG A 106 18.60 2.80 8.11
C ARG A 106 17.22 3.24 7.60
N PHE A 107 16.25 2.34 7.52
CA PHE A 107 14.89 2.67 7.09
C PHE A 107 14.04 3.27 8.22
N VAL A 108 14.43 3.13 9.49
CA VAL A 108 13.77 3.84 10.58
C VAL A 108 14.20 5.31 10.58
N ASP A 109 15.47 5.58 10.26
CA ASP A 109 16.05 6.93 10.24
C ASP A 109 16.01 7.58 8.84
N GLU A 110 15.29 6.99 7.89
CA GLU A 110 15.21 7.45 6.51
C GLU A 110 14.44 8.78 6.45
N PRO A 111 15.04 9.87 5.92
CA PRO A 111 14.39 11.18 5.85
C PRO A 111 13.04 11.20 5.14
N ALA A 112 12.81 10.29 4.19
CA ALA A 112 11.50 10.17 3.53
C ALA A 112 10.37 9.64 4.45
N PHE A 113 10.73 9.08 5.61
CA PHE A 113 9.85 8.43 6.57
C PHE A 113 9.82 9.13 7.94
N THR A 114 10.51 10.26 8.05
CA THR A 114 10.57 11.10 9.25
C THR A 114 9.94 12.46 8.99
N ASP A 115 9.52 13.15 10.05
CA ASP A 115 9.11 14.55 9.96
C ASP A 115 10.29 15.52 9.89
N GLU A 116 9.99 16.82 9.92
CA GLU A 116 10.98 17.91 9.80
C GLU A 116 12.01 17.90 10.95
N ASP A 117 11.64 17.35 12.11
CA ASP A 117 12.51 17.25 13.28
C ASP A 117 13.27 15.90 13.34
N GLY A 118 13.06 15.03 12.35
CA GLY A 118 13.68 13.71 12.27
C GLY A 118 12.96 12.64 13.07
N THR A 119 11.72 12.89 13.51
CA THR A 119 10.92 11.91 14.23
C THR A 119 10.34 10.90 13.23
N PRO A 120 10.52 9.58 13.43
CA PRO A 120 9.89 8.58 12.58
C PRO A 120 8.35 8.70 12.61
N VAL A 121 7.73 8.86 11.44
CA VAL A 121 6.28 8.93 11.28
C VAL A 121 5.75 7.50 11.20
N VAL A 122 5.46 6.91 12.37
CA VAL A 122 5.15 5.48 12.48
C VAL A 122 4.26 5.15 13.67
N THR A 123 3.23 4.36 13.43
CA THR A 123 2.43 3.68 14.46
C THR A 123 2.53 2.16 14.34
N VAL A 124 2.90 1.65 13.15
CA VAL A 124 3.08 0.23 12.86
C VAL A 124 4.43 -0.02 12.19
N CYS A 125 5.16 -1.05 12.62
CA CYS A 125 6.41 -1.46 11.97
C CYS A 125 6.48 -2.99 11.87
N LEU A 126 6.82 -3.48 10.66
CA LEU A 126 7.13 -4.89 10.41
C LEU A 126 8.42 -5.01 9.60
N TRP A 127 9.10 -6.13 9.76
CA TRP A 127 10.23 -6.47 8.92
C TRP A 127 10.32 -7.97 8.67
N ARG A 128 11.01 -8.33 7.60
CA ARG A 128 11.38 -9.70 7.32
C ARG A 128 12.75 -9.73 6.67
N LEU A 129 13.74 -10.20 7.43
CA LEU A 129 15.10 -10.41 6.90
C LEU A 129 15.12 -11.53 5.85
N ASN A 130 16.09 -11.45 4.94
CA ASN A 130 16.36 -12.52 4.01
C ASN A 130 16.74 -13.81 4.78
N GLY A 131 16.14 -14.94 4.40
CA GLY A 131 16.27 -16.21 5.11
C GLY A 131 15.27 -16.39 6.27
N SER A 132 14.60 -15.34 6.73
CA SER A 132 13.50 -15.49 7.70
C SER A 132 12.24 -16.06 7.04
N SER A 133 11.56 -16.97 7.74
CA SER A 133 10.35 -17.62 7.26
C SER A 133 9.07 -16.82 7.50
N HIS A 134 9.09 -15.83 8.39
CA HIS A 134 7.94 -15.08 8.86
C HIS A 134 8.26 -13.59 9.00
N TRP A 135 7.22 -12.76 8.99
CA TRP A 135 7.33 -11.35 9.35
C TRP A 135 7.49 -11.21 10.87
N GLN A 136 8.28 -10.22 11.26
CA GLN A 136 8.60 -9.89 12.63
C GLN A 136 8.13 -8.48 12.92
N THR A 137 7.90 -8.21 14.20
CA THR A 137 7.44 -6.93 14.74
C THR A 137 8.20 -6.65 16.02
N GLY A 138 8.13 -5.42 16.51
CA GLY A 138 8.69 -5.08 17.81
C GLY A 138 7.92 -5.67 18.99
N THR A 139 8.45 -5.45 20.19
CA THR A 139 7.81 -5.86 21.45
C THR A 139 7.01 -4.68 22.00
N ILE A 140 5.72 -4.65 21.71
CA ILE A 140 4.87 -3.48 21.93
C ILE A 140 3.92 -3.72 23.10
N ASP A 141 3.91 -2.79 24.06
CA ASP A 141 2.87 -2.69 25.07
C ASP A 141 1.74 -1.79 24.53
N PHE A 142 0.70 -2.40 23.97
CA PHE A 142 -0.41 -1.67 23.35
C PHE A 142 -1.31 -0.95 24.39
N PRO A 143 -1.83 0.24 24.06
CA PRO A 143 -2.85 0.88 24.89
C PRO A 143 -4.13 0.04 24.93
N GLN A 144 -4.75 -0.05 26.11
CA GLN A 144 -5.98 -0.80 26.30
C GLN A 144 -7.21 -0.01 25.83
N GLY A 145 -8.28 -0.73 25.47
CA GLY A 145 -9.57 -0.12 25.16
C GLY A 145 -9.74 0.40 23.74
N HIS A 146 -8.74 0.21 22.87
CA HIS A 146 -8.85 0.46 21.43
C HIS A 146 -8.76 -0.87 20.66
N PRO A 147 -9.68 -1.17 19.71
CA PRO A 147 -9.68 -2.42 18.98
C PRO A 147 -8.54 -2.53 17.95
N ASP A 148 -8.04 -1.40 17.45
CA ASP A 148 -6.93 -1.29 16.50
C ASP A 148 -5.95 -0.19 16.95
N PRO A 149 -5.22 -0.39 18.06
CA PRO A 149 -4.45 0.67 18.71
C PRO A 149 -3.30 1.21 17.84
N ASP A 150 -2.79 0.43 16.90
CA ASP A 150 -1.68 0.81 16.02
C ASP A 150 -2.15 1.24 14.62
N GLY A 151 -3.42 1.01 14.26
CA GLY A 151 -4.00 1.34 12.96
C GLY A 151 -3.77 0.27 11.89
N SER A 152 -3.21 -0.89 12.27
CA SER A 152 -2.83 -1.95 11.32
C SER A 152 -4.04 -2.60 10.63
N GLU A 153 -5.20 -2.67 11.28
CA GLU A 153 -6.44 -3.17 10.68
C GLU A 153 -6.92 -2.25 9.56
N TRP A 154 -6.81 -0.94 9.79
CA TRP A 154 -7.18 0.10 8.82
C TRP A 154 -6.19 0.21 7.65
N LEU A 155 -4.89 0.18 7.94
CA LEU A 155 -3.84 0.45 6.96
C LEU A 155 -3.60 -0.70 5.98
N PHE A 156 -3.74 -1.95 6.43
CA PHE A 156 -3.27 -3.12 5.67
C PHE A 156 -4.32 -4.09 5.11
N PRO A 157 -5.62 -3.77 4.97
CA PRO A 157 -6.62 -4.75 4.54
C PRO A 157 -6.29 -5.34 3.16
N LEU A 158 -5.83 -4.52 2.20
CA LEU A 158 -5.46 -5.01 0.87
C LEU A 158 -4.15 -5.81 0.85
N LEU A 159 -3.27 -5.62 1.83
CA LEU A 159 -2.02 -6.38 1.91
C LEU A 159 -2.23 -7.78 2.50
N VAL A 160 -3.22 -7.92 3.39
CA VAL A 160 -3.56 -9.19 4.05
C VAL A 160 -4.62 -9.99 3.29
N ASP A 161 -5.56 -9.32 2.63
CA ASP A 161 -6.63 -9.93 1.84
C ASP A 161 -6.84 -9.13 0.54
N PRO A 162 -6.09 -9.44 -0.54
CA PRO A 162 -6.14 -8.69 -1.80
C PRO A 162 -7.37 -9.02 -2.65
N THR A 163 -8.50 -9.42 -2.05
CA THR A 163 -9.73 -9.71 -2.78
C THR A 163 -10.47 -8.43 -3.18
N PRO A 164 -11.15 -8.40 -4.35
CA PRO A 164 -11.94 -7.25 -4.80
C PRO A 164 -13.06 -6.83 -3.85
N GLU A 165 -13.52 -7.74 -2.98
CA GLU A 165 -14.54 -7.45 -1.97
C GLU A 165 -13.96 -6.78 -0.72
N GLY A 166 -12.67 -7.00 -0.42
CA GLY A 166 -11.95 -6.34 0.67
C GLY A 166 -11.80 -4.84 0.47
N SER A 167 -11.79 -4.34 -0.78
CA SER A 167 -11.64 -2.91 -1.09
C SER A 167 -12.92 -2.07 -0.92
N TRP A 168 -14.10 -2.69 -0.77
CA TRP A 168 -15.39 -1.97 -0.82
C TRP A 168 -15.94 -1.54 0.55
N SER A 169 -15.25 -1.87 1.63
CA SER A 169 -15.73 -1.58 2.99
C SER A 169 -15.31 -0.20 3.53
N SER A 170 -14.47 0.56 2.81
CA SER A 170 -14.15 1.95 3.18
C SER A 170 -15.28 2.90 2.72
N PRO A 171 -15.86 3.74 3.60
CA PRO A 171 -17.07 4.52 3.30
C PRO A 171 -16.88 5.72 2.35
N SER A 172 -15.76 5.84 1.64
CA SER A 172 -15.38 7.05 0.90
C SER A 172 -15.11 6.82 -0.59
N THR A 173 -15.91 6.00 -1.29
CA THR A 173 -15.96 6.08 -2.76
C THR A 173 -17.36 5.81 -3.31
N THR A 174 -18.21 6.83 -3.33
CA THR A 174 -19.35 6.84 -4.29
C THR A 174 -18.80 7.24 -5.66
N THR A 175 -18.22 6.31 -6.39
CA THR A 175 -18.02 6.48 -7.83
C THR A 175 -19.25 5.93 -8.53
N ARG A 176 -20.16 6.83 -8.94
CA ARG A 176 -21.19 6.50 -9.93
C ARG A 176 -20.48 6.19 -11.24
N LEU A 177 -20.42 4.92 -11.61
CA LEU A 177 -20.07 4.51 -12.97
C LEU A 177 -21.04 5.15 -13.97
N PRO A 178 -20.57 5.87 -15.01
CA PRO A 178 -21.45 6.25 -16.10
C PRO A 178 -21.89 4.99 -16.85
N SER A 179 -23.19 4.87 -17.09
CA SER A 179 -23.77 3.75 -17.82
C SER A 179 -23.21 3.70 -19.24
N ILE A 180 -22.38 2.70 -19.54
CA ILE A 180 -22.03 2.35 -20.92
C ILE A 180 -23.28 1.77 -21.58
N ARG A 181 -23.92 2.56 -22.45
CA ARG A 181 -24.90 2.03 -23.40
C ARG A 181 -24.13 1.29 -24.50
N MET A 182 -24.14 -0.05 -24.46
CA MET A 182 -23.81 -0.86 -25.63
C MET A 182 -24.76 -0.49 -26.78
N ARG A 183 -24.22 0.10 -27.86
CA ARG A 183 -24.91 0.10 -29.15
C ARG A 183 -24.76 -1.31 -29.73
N CYS A 184 -25.87 -2.03 -29.81
CA CYS A 184 -25.97 -3.27 -30.57
C CYS A 184 -25.70 -2.94 -32.05
N GLY A 185 -24.56 -3.38 -32.57
CA GLY A 185 -24.19 -3.22 -33.97
C GLY A 185 -25.00 -4.18 -34.83
N THR A 186 -25.84 -3.63 -35.71
CA THR A 186 -26.64 -4.40 -36.66
C THR A 186 -25.73 -5.05 -37.72
N SER A 187 -26.10 -6.28 -38.06
CA SER A 187 -25.41 -7.26 -38.90
C SER A 187 -24.95 -6.80 -40.28
N MET A 188 -23.79 -7.31 -40.67
CA MET A 188 -23.29 -7.54 -42.02
C MET A 188 -24.37 -8.05 -42.99
N THR A 189 -24.50 -7.43 -44.16
CA THR A 189 -24.99 -8.10 -45.38
C THR A 189 -23.94 -7.97 -46.48
N CYS A 190 -23.53 -9.14 -46.96
CA CYS A 190 -22.61 -9.35 -48.07
C CYS A 190 -23.32 -8.94 -49.38
N GLY A 191 -22.75 -7.98 -50.13
CA GLY A 191 -23.26 -7.50 -51.40
C GLY A 191 -22.27 -7.74 -52.55
N ARG A 192 -22.67 -8.63 -53.46
CA ARG A 192 -22.04 -9.02 -54.73
C ARG A 192 -21.57 -7.86 -55.61
N SER A 193 -20.45 -8.05 -56.31
CA SER A 193 -20.08 -7.35 -57.55
C SER A 193 -21.05 -7.68 -58.70
N PRO A 194 -21.20 -6.76 -59.67
CA PRO A 194 -21.01 -7.13 -61.07
C PRO A 194 -20.22 -6.07 -61.86
N GLU A 195 -19.23 -6.51 -62.63
CA GLU A 195 -19.22 -6.64 -64.10
C GLU A 195 -18.95 -5.32 -64.86
N THR A 196 -17.79 -5.33 -65.51
CA THR A 196 -17.35 -4.37 -66.52
C THR A 196 -17.90 -4.84 -67.87
N SER A 197 -18.67 -4.01 -68.57
CA SER A 197 -18.97 -4.22 -69.98
C SER A 197 -18.91 -2.91 -70.76
N LEU A 198 -18.04 -2.91 -71.77
CA LEU A 198 -17.90 -1.90 -72.82
C LEU A 198 -19.15 -1.79 -73.70
N SER A 199 -19.37 -0.59 -74.27
CA SER A 199 -19.93 -0.26 -75.60
C SER A 199 -20.01 1.28 -75.67
N ALA A 200 -19.69 2.02 -76.74
CA ALA A 200 -19.18 1.79 -78.08
C ALA A 200 -18.54 3.11 -78.57
#